data_AF-A0A9D6IAZ7-F1
#
_entry.id   AF-A0A9D6IAZ7-F1
#
_cell.length_a   1.000
_cell.length_b   1.000
_cell.length_c   1.000
_cell.angle_alpha   90.00
_cell.angle_beta   90.00
_cell.angle_gamma   90.00
#
_symmetry.space_group_name_H-M   'P 1'
#
loop_
_entity.id
_entity.type
_entity.pdbx_description
1 polymer ?
#
loop_
_entity_poly.entity_id
_entity_poly.type
_entity_poly.pdbx_seq_one_letter_code
_entity_poly.pdbx_strand_id
1 'polypeptide(L)'
;MRQRRSDSRGFGFVELLVALALVGIVLLTLTGLLQHGEQAYLDGTARLEAQQSARVALERLGRELRGAGIDPRGTGFPPLVNPTSTGFTIQNDLNGDGVIAGNRETITYSLTGRTLRRNAGGGAQPVVDGVEALAFTYLDAAGNPPKTRLSSRAPPARVTGVGARP
;
A
#
# COMPACT_ATOMS: atom_id res chain seq x y z
N MET A 1 -11.87 -76.16 -31.86
CA MET A 1 -11.53 -74.72 -31.68
C MET A 1 -12.69 -74.01 -31.00
N ARG A 2 -12.51 -73.51 -29.77
CA ARG A 2 -13.54 -72.84 -28.96
C ARG A 2 -13.74 -71.40 -29.46
N GLN A 3 -14.88 -71.11 -30.09
CA GLN A 3 -15.28 -69.73 -30.37
C GLN A 3 -15.64 -69.05 -29.05
N ARG A 4 -14.81 -68.09 -28.62
CA ARG A 4 -15.18 -67.12 -27.59
C ARG A 4 -16.24 -66.20 -28.19
N ARG A 5 -17.51 -66.36 -27.80
CA ARG A 5 -18.53 -65.32 -28.02
C ARG A 5 -18.06 -64.08 -27.27
N SER A 6 -17.78 -62.98 -27.98
CA SER A 6 -17.70 -61.69 -27.31
C SER A 6 -19.12 -61.30 -26.90
N ASP A 7 -19.33 -61.15 -25.60
CA ASP A 7 -20.59 -60.69 -25.01
C ASP A 7 -20.70 -59.18 -25.31
N SER A 8 -21.10 -58.82 -26.53
CA SER A 8 -21.31 -57.44 -26.97
C SER A 8 -22.66 -56.95 -26.46
N ARG A 9 -22.78 -56.72 -25.15
CA ARG A 9 -23.96 -56.09 -24.54
C ARG A 9 -23.89 -54.59 -24.82
N GLY A 10 -24.85 -54.07 -25.59
CA GLY A 10 -25.03 -52.63 -25.76
C GLY A 10 -25.48 -51.97 -24.45
N PHE A 11 -25.08 -50.73 -24.24
CA PHE A 11 -25.46 -49.95 -23.05
C PHE A 11 -26.97 -49.69 -23.02
N GLY A 12 -27.58 -49.83 -21.84
CA GLY A 12 -29.00 -49.53 -21.64
C GLY A 12 -29.26 -48.02 -21.54
N PHE A 13 -30.49 -47.58 -21.85
CA PHE A 13 -30.89 -46.17 -21.74
C PHE A 13 -30.66 -45.60 -20.33
N VAL A 14 -30.88 -46.43 -19.30
CA VAL A 14 -30.63 -46.09 -17.88
C VAL A 14 -29.15 -45.83 -17.61
N GLU A 15 -28.26 -46.59 -18.23
CA GLU A 15 -26.81 -46.47 -18.05
C GLU A 15 -26.29 -45.15 -18.61
N LEU A 16 -26.83 -44.74 -19.76
CA LEU A 16 -26.54 -43.43 -20.37
C LEU A 16 -27.08 -42.26 -19.53
N LEU A 17 -28.26 -42.41 -18.92
CA LEU A 17 -28.81 -41.39 -18.01
C LEU A 17 -27.96 -41.24 -16.74
N VAL A 18 -27.50 -42.35 -16.16
CA VAL A 18 -26.61 -42.32 -14.99
C VAL A 18 -25.27 -41.68 -15.34
N ALA A 19 -24.67 -42.05 -16.49
CA ALA A 19 -23.42 -41.45 -16.94
C ALA A 19 -23.55 -39.93 -17.14
N LEU A 20 -24.64 -39.46 -17.76
CA LEU A 20 -24.90 -38.04 -17.97
C LEU A 20 -25.13 -37.29 -16.65
N ALA A 21 -25.84 -37.90 -15.70
CA ALA A 21 -26.02 -37.33 -14.37
C ALA A 21 -24.67 -37.16 -13.63
N LEU A 22 -23.80 -38.17 -13.69
CA LEU A 22 -22.46 -38.11 -13.08
C LEU A 22 -21.58 -37.05 -13.74
N VAL A 23 -21.57 -36.97 -15.08
CA VAL A 23 -20.84 -35.92 -15.81
C VAL A 23 -21.37 -34.54 -15.44
N GLY A 24 -22.69 -34.37 -15.34
CA GLY A 24 -23.31 -33.11 -14.91
C GLY A 24 -22.84 -32.68 -13.52
N ILE A 25 -22.79 -33.60 -12.55
CA ILE A 25 -22.28 -33.33 -11.20
C ILE A 25 -20.81 -32.91 -11.26
N VAL A 26 -19.97 -33.64 -12.00
CA VAL A 26 -18.54 -33.31 -12.15
C VAL A 26 -18.36 -31.91 -12.74
N LEU A 27 -19.07 -31.59 -13.82
CA LEU A 27 -18.98 -30.26 -14.45
C LEU A 27 -19.44 -29.14 -13.51
N LEU A 28 -20.50 -29.34 -12.74
CA LEU A 28 -20.95 -28.38 -11.72
C LEU A 28 -19.89 -28.16 -10.64
N THR A 29 -19.22 -29.22 -10.17
CA THR A 29 -18.16 -29.08 -9.17
C THR A 29 -16.92 -28.35 -9.72
N LEU A 30 -16.51 -28.66 -10.96
CA LEU A 30 -15.35 -28.03 -11.61
C LEU A 30 -15.58 -26.54 -11.87
N THR A 31 -16.78 -26.17 -12.34
CA THR A 31 -17.14 -24.78 -12.59
C THR A 31 -17.16 -23.96 -11.30
N GLY A 32 -17.70 -24.51 -10.21
CA GLY A 32 -17.63 -23.87 -8.88
C GLY A 32 -16.17 -23.66 -8.43
N LEU A 33 -15.32 -24.67 -8.58
CA LEU A 33 -13.90 -24.57 -8.21
C LEU A 33 -13.16 -23.49 -9.03
N LEU A 34 -13.41 -23.42 -10.33
CA LEU A 34 -12.81 -22.42 -11.21
C LEU A 34 -13.24 -21.01 -10.82
N GLN A 35 -14.52 -20.78 -10.57
CA GLN A 35 -15.05 -19.48 -10.13
C GLN A 35 -14.43 -19.03 -8.81
N HIS A 36 -14.28 -19.94 -7.85
CA HIS A 36 -13.59 -19.64 -6.59
C HIS A 36 -12.10 -19.35 -6.79
N GLY A 37 -11.44 -20.07 -7.70
CA GLY A 37 -10.05 -19.84 -8.07
C GLY A 37 -9.81 -18.46 -8.68
N GLU A 38 -10.69 -18.02 -9.59
CA GLU A 38 -10.61 -16.70 -10.21
C GLU A 38 -10.80 -15.57 -9.18
N GLN A 39 -11.79 -15.69 -8.30
CA GLN A 39 -12.02 -14.70 -7.23
C GLN A 39 -10.82 -14.61 -6.28
N ALA A 40 -10.31 -15.77 -5.84
CA ALA A 40 -9.14 -15.82 -4.98
C ALA A 40 -7.89 -15.22 -5.66
N TYR A 41 -7.74 -15.41 -6.97
CA TYR A 41 -6.66 -14.81 -7.75
C TYR A 41 -6.77 -13.29 -7.80
N LEU A 42 -7.95 -12.75 -8.14
CA LEU A 42 -8.19 -11.30 -8.23
C LEU A 42 -8.00 -10.59 -6.88
N ASP A 43 -8.50 -11.18 -5.79
CA ASP A 43 -8.28 -10.66 -4.44
C ASP A 43 -6.80 -10.69 -4.06
N GLY A 44 -6.11 -11.78 -4.43
CA GLY A 44 -4.67 -11.93 -4.25
C GLY A 44 -3.88 -10.85 -4.97
N THR A 45 -4.18 -10.59 -6.25
CA THR A 45 -3.51 -9.56 -7.04
C THR A 45 -3.75 -8.16 -6.49
N ALA A 46 -5.00 -7.83 -6.13
CA ALA A 46 -5.33 -6.52 -5.57
C ALA A 46 -4.58 -6.24 -4.26
N ARG A 47 -4.45 -7.25 -3.39
CA ARG A 47 -3.68 -7.14 -2.14
C ARG A 47 -2.18 -6.95 -2.41
N LEU A 48 -1.62 -7.68 -3.38
CA LEU A 48 -0.21 -7.56 -3.74
C LEU A 48 0.10 -6.17 -4.32
N GLU A 49 -0.76 -5.64 -5.19
CA GLU A 49 -0.61 -4.29 -5.75
C GLU A 49 -0.65 -3.22 -4.65
N ALA A 50 -1.61 -3.32 -3.72
CA ALA A 50 -1.71 -2.40 -2.59
C ALA A 50 -0.46 -2.44 -1.70
N GLN A 51 0.06 -3.63 -1.40
CA GLN A 51 1.28 -3.82 -0.63
C GLN A 51 2.52 -3.26 -1.34
N GLN A 52 2.66 -3.50 -2.64
CA GLN A 52 3.78 -2.99 -3.42
C GLN A 52 3.75 -1.47 -3.52
N SER A 53 2.58 -0.89 -3.78
CA SER A 53 2.37 0.56 -3.79
C SER A 53 2.76 1.18 -2.44
N ALA A 54 2.28 0.60 -1.34
CA ALA A 54 2.64 1.03 0.01
C ALA A 54 4.16 0.92 0.26
N ARG A 55 4.81 -0.18 -0.16
CA ARG A 55 6.26 -0.35 -0.01
C ARG A 55 7.04 0.75 -0.72
N VAL A 56 6.72 1.02 -1.98
CA VAL A 56 7.39 2.07 -2.77
C VAL A 56 7.18 3.45 -2.13
N ALA A 57 5.98 3.73 -1.63
CA ALA A 57 5.68 4.98 -0.95
C ALA A 57 6.47 5.14 0.37
N LEU A 58 6.55 4.09 1.18
CA LEU A 58 7.32 4.07 2.42
C LEU A 58 8.83 4.22 2.19
N GLU A 59 9.37 3.55 1.17
CA GLU A 59 10.78 3.69 0.80
C GLU A 59 11.10 5.13 0.36
N ARG A 60 10.20 5.75 -0.41
CA ARG A 60 10.35 7.16 -0.80
C ARG A 60 10.28 8.08 0.41
N LEU A 61 9.23 7.94 1.23
CA LEU A 61 9.02 8.74 2.43
C LEU A 61 10.22 8.63 3.37
N GLY A 62 10.73 7.41 3.60
CA GLY A 62 11.90 7.18 4.45
C GLY A 62 13.21 7.75 3.89
N ARG A 63 13.37 7.86 2.55
CA ARG A 63 14.50 8.60 1.96
C ARG A 63 14.36 10.10 2.15
N GLU A 64 13.16 10.64 1.92
CA GLU A 64 12.91 12.09 2.04
C GLU A 64 13.03 12.58 3.48
N LEU A 65 12.54 11.80 4.45
CA LEU A 65 12.72 12.09 5.88
C LEU A 65 14.19 12.04 6.33
N ARG A 66 14.98 11.07 5.82
CA ARG A 66 16.41 11.00 6.15
C ARG A 66 17.20 12.18 5.58
N GLY A 67 16.73 12.74 4.48
CA GLY A 67 17.29 13.94 3.87
C GLY A 67 16.60 15.23 4.29
N ALA A 68 15.76 15.23 5.34
CA ALA A 68 15.10 16.44 5.83
C ALA A 68 16.06 17.31 6.64
N GLY A 69 15.91 18.63 6.55
CA GLY A 69 16.75 19.60 7.28
C GLY A 69 18.13 19.81 6.68
N ILE A 70 18.33 19.53 5.40
CA ILE A 70 19.58 19.93 4.72
C ILE A 70 19.65 21.46 4.77
N ASP A 71 20.63 22.00 5.51
CA ASP A 71 20.84 23.43 5.75
C ASP A 71 22.34 23.77 5.63
N PRO A 72 22.87 23.99 4.41
CA PRO A 72 24.29 24.25 4.20
C PRO A 72 24.78 25.54 4.86
N ARG A 73 23.87 26.51 5.11
CA ARG A 73 24.19 27.81 5.68
C ARG A 73 23.99 27.89 7.19
N GLY A 74 23.39 26.88 7.81
CA GLY A 74 23.10 26.85 9.24
C GLY A 74 22.11 27.94 9.66
N THR A 75 21.16 28.28 8.79
CA THR A 75 20.12 29.28 9.06
C THR A 75 19.15 28.83 10.17
N GLY A 76 19.05 27.53 10.43
CA GLY A 76 18.35 26.98 11.60
C GLY A 76 16.84 26.81 11.42
N PHE A 77 16.38 26.49 10.21
CA PHE A 77 14.97 26.13 10.00
C PHE A 77 14.64 24.73 10.53
N PRO A 78 13.38 24.50 10.95
CA PRO A 78 12.93 23.18 11.37
C PRO A 78 12.85 22.22 10.16
N PRO A 79 13.40 20.99 10.25
CA PRO A 79 13.32 20.01 9.16
C PRO A 79 11.89 19.55 8.83
N LEU A 80 10.99 19.66 9.80
CA LEU A 80 9.59 19.28 9.71
C LEU A 80 8.71 20.41 10.24
N VAL A 81 7.66 20.77 9.50
CA VAL A 81 6.61 21.70 9.93
C VAL A 81 5.22 21.13 9.67
N ASN A 82 4.21 21.77 10.26
CA ASN A 82 2.81 21.36 10.22
C ASN A 82 2.57 19.87 10.54
N PRO A 83 3.20 19.31 11.58
CA PRO A 83 3.00 17.92 11.92
C PRO A 83 1.59 17.68 12.46
N THR A 84 0.94 16.65 11.91
CA THR A 84 -0.39 16.16 12.28
C THR A 84 -0.35 14.64 12.33
N SER A 85 -1.37 13.99 12.86
CA SER A 85 -1.43 12.52 12.86
C SER A 85 -1.41 11.91 11.45
N THR A 86 -1.75 12.67 10.39
CA THR A 86 -1.90 12.14 9.03
C THR A 86 -1.14 12.94 7.97
N GLY A 87 -0.25 13.82 8.37
CA GLY A 87 0.51 14.65 7.44
C GLY A 87 1.57 15.53 8.10
N PHE A 88 2.49 16.00 7.27
CA PHE A 88 3.59 16.89 7.65
C PHE A 88 4.20 17.51 6.40
N THR A 89 5.06 18.50 6.61
CA THR A 89 5.85 19.13 5.56
C THR A 89 7.33 19.04 5.90
N ILE A 90 8.12 18.49 4.99
CA ILE A 90 9.60 18.48 5.04
C ILE A 90 10.12 19.81 4.48
N GLN A 91 11.16 20.35 5.11
CA GLN A 91 11.90 21.52 4.64
C GLN A 91 13.38 21.19 4.42
N ASN A 92 13.95 21.74 3.35
CA ASN A 92 15.36 21.66 2.98
C ASN A 92 15.79 22.93 2.23
N ASP A 93 17.00 23.41 2.47
CA ASP A 93 17.69 24.41 1.65
C ASP A 93 18.60 23.66 0.65
N LEU A 94 18.04 23.28 -0.50
CA LEU A 94 18.71 22.41 -1.46
C LEU A 94 19.65 23.18 -2.37
N ASN A 95 19.35 24.45 -2.65
CA ASN A 95 20.19 25.32 -3.45
C ASN A 95 21.24 26.07 -2.60
N GLY A 96 21.14 25.97 -1.28
CA GLY A 96 22.06 26.61 -0.34
C GLY A 96 21.92 28.12 -0.36
N ASP A 97 20.72 28.68 -0.57
CA ASP A 97 20.44 30.12 -0.61
C ASP A 97 19.91 30.68 0.72
N GLY A 98 19.71 29.82 1.72
CA GLY A 98 19.27 30.17 3.07
C GLY A 98 17.78 30.49 3.19
N VAL A 99 16.97 30.22 2.16
CA VAL A 99 15.51 30.30 2.22
C VAL A 99 14.87 28.97 1.80
N ILE A 100 13.61 28.75 2.19
CA ILE A 100 12.85 27.53 1.84
C ILE A 100 11.79 27.92 0.81
N ALA A 101 12.21 28.18 -0.42
CA ALA A 101 11.35 28.69 -1.49
C ALA A 101 11.66 28.09 -2.87
N GLY A 102 12.77 27.39 -3.00
CA GLY A 102 13.22 26.70 -4.19
C GLY A 102 12.44 25.43 -4.50
N ASN A 103 12.72 24.90 -5.69
CA ASN A 103 12.08 23.69 -6.17
C ASN A 103 12.43 22.50 -5.27
N ARG A 104 11.40 21.77 -4.80
CA ARG A 104 11.53 20.59 -3.92
C ARG A 104 12.14 20.87 -2.54
N GLU A 105 12.29 22.14 -2.17
CA GLU A 105 12.70 22.54 -0.81
C GLU A 105 11.60 22.32 0.21
N THR A 106 10.35 22.32 -0.26
CA THR A 106 9.19 21.92 0.53
C THR A 106 8.55 20.67 -0.06
N ILE A 107 8.38 19.64 0.77
CA ILE A 107 7.63 18.44 0.41
C ILE A 107 6.55 18.18 1.44
N THR A 108 5.28 18.22 1.04
CA THR A 108 4.13 17.99 1.92
C THR A 108 3.54 16.61 1.69
N TYR A 109 3.38 15.84 2.76
CA TYR A 109 2.62 14.61 2.81
C TYR A 109 1.31 14.85 3.57
N SER A 110 0.20 14.41 3.00
CA SER A 110 -1.11 14.55 3.63
C SER A 110 -2.05 13.43 3.21
N LEU A 111 -2.75 12.82 4.16
CA LEU A 111 -3.88 11.95 3.86
C LEU A 111 -5.12 12.80 3.54
N THR A 112 -5.73 12.56 2.39
CA THR A 112 -7.02 13.17 2.01
C THR A 112 -7.98 12.06 1.62
N GLY A 113 -9.07 11.90 2.39
CA GLY A 113 -9.92 10.73 2.27
C GLY A 113 -9.12 9.44 2.54
N ARG A 114 -9.06 8.54 1.55
CA ARG A 114 -8.30 7.28 1.62
C ARG A 114 -7.01 7.30 0.80
N THR A 115 -6.56 8.48 0.38
CA THR A 115 -5.38 8.60 -0.49
C THR A 115 -4.30 9.41 0.20
N LEU A 116 -3.13 8.80 0.42
CA LEU A 116 -1.93 9.51 0.83
C LEU A 116 -1.42 10.29 -0.38
N ARG A 117 -1.25 11.60 -0.20
CA ARG A 117 -0.77 12.50 -1.25
C ARG A 117 0.58 13.09 -0.89
N ARG A 118 1.37 13.37 -1.93
CA ARG A 118 2.67 14.04 -1.84
C ARG A 118 2.67 15.25 -2.77
N ASN A 119 2.99 16.42 -2.24
CA ASN A 119 3.20 17.64 -3.01
C ASN A 119 4.66 18.10 -2.88
N ALA A 120 5.38 18.23 -3.99
CA ALA A 120 6.76 18.75 -4.02
C ALA A 120 6.94 19.88 -5.05
N GLY A 121 5.90 20.69 -5.24
CA GLY A 121 5.89 21.85 -6.15
C GLY A 121 5.00 21.68 -7.39
N GLY A 122 4.66 20.45 -7.77
CA GLY A 122 3.77 20.14 -8.91
C GLY A 122 2.31 19.85 -8.54
N GLY A 123 1.89 20.22 -7.32
CA GLY A 123 0.59 19.87 -6.77
C GLY A 123 0.58 18.53 -6.01
N ALA A 124 -0.49 18.27 -5.27
CA ALA A 124 -0.64 17.07 -4.47
C ALA A 124 -0.93 15.85 -5.36
N GLN A 125 0.05 14.98 -5.54
CA GLN A 125 -0.04 13.74 -6.33
C GLN A 125 -0.39 12.54 -5.43
N PRO A 126 -1.25 11.61 -5.85
CA PRO A 126 -1.50 10.38 -5.09
C PRO A 126 -0.24 9.51 -5.05
N VAL A 127 0.07 8.93 -3.88
CA VAL A 127 1.20 7.99 -3.73
C VAL A 127 0.79 6.64 -3.17
N VAL A 128 -0.31 6.59 -2.41
CA VAL A 128 -0.95 5.34 -1.96
C VAL A 128 -2.45 5.58 -1.92
N ASP A 129 -3.21 4.69 -2.54
CA ASP A 129 -4.68 4.68 -2.48
C ASP A 129 -5.18 3.60 -1.52
N GLY A 130 -6.45 3.70 -1.13
CA GLY A 130 -7.10 2.69 -0.31
C GLY A 130 -6.58 2.62 1.13
N VAL A 131 -5.94 3.68 1.63
CA VAL A 131 -5.42 3.75 3.00
C VAL A 131 -6.57 3.59 4.01
N GLU A 132 -6.51 2.53 4.81
CA GLU A 132 -7.47 2.26 5.89
C GLU A 132 -7.09 2.96 7.18
N ALA A 133 -5.80 2.95 7.50
CA ALA A 133 -5.26 3.60 8.68
C ALA A 133 -3.87 4.16 8.37
N LEU A 134 -3.61 5.37 8.86
CA LEU A 134 -2.30 6.01 8.85
C LEU A 134 -2.17 6.88 10.09
N ALA A 135 -1.05 6.73 10.78
CA ALA A 135 -0.69 7.59 11.90
C ALA A 135 0.81 7.90 11.85
N PHE A 136 1.15 9.18 11.89
CA PHE A 136 2.51 9.64 12.14
C PHE A 136 2.66 9.99 13.62
N THR A 137 3.71 9.44 14.23
CA THR A 137 4.12 9.79 15.58
C THR A 137 5.44 10.56 15.51
N TYR A 138 5.46 11.71 16.16
CA TYR A 138 6.63 12.58 16.25
C TYR A 138 7.22 12.43 17.64
N LEU A 139 8.54 12.30 17.71
CA LEU A 139 9.26 12.12 18.97
C LEU A 139 10.32 13.20 19.09
N ASP A 140 10.55 13.69 20.30
CA ASP A 140 11.68 14.56 20.61
C ASP A 140 13.01 13.77 20.67
N ALA A 141 14.11 14.47 20.92
CA ALA A 141 15.43 13.86 21.02
C ALA A 141 15.55 12.82 22.17
N ALA A 142 14.68 12.89 23.18
CA ALA A 142 14.62 11.95 24.28
C ALA A 142 13.62 10.80 24.03
N GLY A 143 12.99 10.74 22.85
CA GLY A 143 12.05 9.69 22.46
C GLY A 143 10.63 9.88 23.01
N ASN A 144 10.29 11.05 23.56
CA ASN A 144 8.96 11.32 24.09
C ASN A 144 8.08 11.98 23.02
N PRO A 145 6.75 11.75 23.04
CA PRO A 145 5.85 12.54 22.22
C PRO A 145 5.96 14.03 22.60
N PRO A 146 5.83 14.96 21.64
CA PRO A 146 5.96 16.38 21.90
C PRO A 146 4.93 16.83 22.95
N LYS A 147 5.40 17.49 24.01
CA LYS A 147 4.61 17.86 25.20
C LYS A 147 3.57 18.97 24.98
N THR A 148 3.45 19.50 23.77
CA THR A 148 2.48 20.54 23.41
C THR A 148 1.93 20.19 22.03
N ARG A 149 0.64 20.50 21.76
CA ARG A 149 0.16 20.63 20.38
C ARG A 149 1.20 21.45 19.61
N LEU A 150 1.74 20.87 18.55
CA LEU A 150 2.95 21.29 17.87
C LEU A 150 2.87 22.76 17.40
N SER A 151 3.25 23.70 18.26
CA SER A 151 3.41 25.11 17.94
C SER A 151 4.83 25.32 17.44
N SER A 152 4.96 25.57 16.12
CA SER A 152 6.00 26.26 15.32
C SER A 152 7.49 26.32 15.73
N ARG A 153 7.93 25.76 16.85
CA ARG A 153 9.31 25.79 17.32
C ARG A 153 9.60 24.56 18.18
N ALA A 154 9.79 23.42 17.53
CA ALA A 154 10.24 22.19 18.19
C ALA A 154 11.45 21.58 17.47
N PRO A 155 12.44 21.01 18.20
CA PRO A 155 13.68 20.42 17.67
C PRO A 155 13.41 19.13 16.84
N PRO A 156 14.39 18.63 16.06
CA PRO A 156 14.15 17.69 14.96
C PRO A 156 13.46 16.40 15.42
N ALA A 157 12.25 16.17 14.91
CA ALA A 157 11.48 14.98 15.21
C ALA A 157 11.95 13.79 14.36
N ARG A 158 12.35 12.71 15.03
CA ARG A 158 12.69 11.44 14.38
C ARG A 158 11.43 10.59 14.22
N VAL A 159 10.94 10.44 12.98
CA VAL A 159 9.81 9.57 12.68
C VAL A 159 10.28 8.11 12.75
N THR A 160 9.78 7.36 13.73
CA THR A 160 10.08 5.93 13.89
C THR A 160 8.78 5.14 13.77
N GLY A 161 8.50 4.61 12.58
CA GLY A 161 7.47 3.60 12.35
C GLY A 161 6.20 4.11 11.66
N VAL A 162 5.87 3.49 10.52
CA VAL A 162 4.53 3.49 9.92
C VAL A 162 3.98 2.08 10.11
N GLY A 163 3.03 1.92 11.02
CA GLY A 163 2.33 0.64 11.23
C GLY A 163 1.01 0.66 10.48
N ALA A 164 0.90 -0.11 9.41
CA ALA A 164 -0.40 -0.54 8.88
C ALA A 164 -0.85 -1.72 9.75
N ARG A 165 -2.00 -1.57 10.44
CA ARG A 165 -2.65 -2.72 11.06
C ARG A 165 -3.44 -3.47 9.97
N PRO A 166 -3.45 -4.82 9.99
CA PRO A 166 -4.15 -5.64 9.02
C PRO A 166 -5.68 -5.52 9.17
#